data_AF-X1T586-F1
#
_entry.id   AF-X1T586-F1
#
_cell.length_a   1.000
_cell.length_b   1.000
_cell.length_c   1.000
_cell.angle_alpha   90.00
_cell.angle_beta   90.00
_cell.angle_gamma   90.00
#
_symmetry.space_group_name_H-M   'P 1'
#
loop_
_entity.id
_entity.type
_entity.pdbx_description
1 polymer ?
#
loop_
_entity_poly.entity_id
_entity_poly.type
_entity_poly.pdbx_seq_one_letter_code
_entity_poly.pdbx_strand_id
1 'polypeptide(L)'
;MGVVKFQGIASLPPTIAPTFFKLDLVSTFKLGGVTVILIFLFMDMFDTIGTLVGVGTATGFIKDGKLPRANKALLADATGTIFGAVLGTSTVTSYIESTAGVSSGGRTGFASVVTSLLFLVSLFFAPIIRMIGGGFEVSESVFLYPITAPALIIVG
;
A
#
# COMPACT_ATOMS: atom_id res chain seq x y z
N MET A 1 6.39 -14.44 -28.81
CA MET A 1 5.71 -15.38 -27.89
C MET A 1 6.78 -16.22 -27.23
N GLY A 2 6.99 -16.07 -25.91
CA GLY A 2 8.16 -16.66 -25.20
C GLY A 2 8.80 -15.76 -24.14
N VAL A 3 8.21 -14.59 -23.86
CA VAL A 3 8.76 -13.56 -22.97
C VAL A 3 8.55 -13.89 -21.49
N VAL A 4 7.67 -14.86 -21.19
CA VAL A 4 7.25 -15.20 -19.83
C VAL A 4 7.79 -16.59 -19.48
N LYS A 5 8.92 -16.63 -18.75
CA LYS A 5 9.45 -17.89 -18.19
C LYS A 5 8.63 -18.29 -16.97
N PHE A 6 8.10 -19.51 -16.98
CA PHE A 6 7.37 -20.07 -15.84
C PHE A 6 8.30 -20.19 -14.64
N GLN A 7 8.05 -19.37 -13.62
CA GLN A 7 8.84 -19.32 -12.38
C GLN A 7 8.25 -20.19 -11.26
N GLY A 8 7.23 -21.00 -11.56
CA GLY A 8 6.52 -21.87 -10.62
C GLY A 8 5.16 -21.31 -10.18
N ILE A 9 4.37 -22.13 -9.48
CA ILE A 9 3.05 -21.76 -8.94
C ILE A 9 3.19 -21.23 -7.50
N ALA A 10 4.03 -21.88 -6.70
CA ALA A 10 4.30 -21.50 -5.32
C ALA A 10 5.80 -21.50 -5.04
N SER A 11 6.28 -20.47 -4.36
CA SER A 11 7.63 -20.39 -3.81
C SER A 11 7.59 -19.98 -2.34
N LEU A 12 8.72 -20.08 -1.65
CA LEU A 12 8.90 -19.36 -0.40
C LEU A 12 8.68 -17.85 -0.66
N PRO A 13 8.11 -17.11 0.31
CA PRO A 13 7.87 -15.69 0.16
C PRO A 13 9.18 -14.94 -0.11
N PRO A 14 9.16 -13.85 -0.89
CA PRO A 14 10.34 -13.05 -1.18
C PRO A 14 11.04 -12.57 0.09
N THR A 15 12.37 -12.62 0.09
CA THR A 15 13.17 -12.21 1.25
C THR A 15 13.02 -10.72 1.53
N ILE A 16 12.76 -10.35 2.79
CA ILE A 16 12.63 -8.95 3.26
C ILE A 16 14.01 -8.34 3.63
N ALA A 17 15.05 -9.16 3.73
CA ALA A 17 16.43 -8.76 4.04
C ALA A 17 16.99 -7.51 3.29
N PRO A 18 16.69 -7.26 1.99
CA PRO A 18 17.22 -6.07 1.32
C PRO A 18 16.65 -4.75 1.85
N THR A 19 15.45 -4.75 2.42
CA THR A 19 14.70 -3.54 2.83
C THR A 19 14.46 -3.47 4.33
N PHE A 20 14.48 -4.61 5.02
CA PHE A 20 14.26 -4.71 6.45
C PHE A 20 15.26 -3.86 7.23
N PHE A 21 14.75 -2.90 7.99
CA PHE A 21 15.54 -2.00 8.85
C PHE A 21 16.61 -1.15 8.14
N LYS A 22 16.54 -1.02 6.81
CA LYS A 22 17.40 -0.10 6.05
C LYS A 22 16.88 1.33 6.06
N LEU A 23 16.64 1.85 7.27
CA LEU A 23 16.14 3.20 7.49
C LEU A 23 17.30 4.19 7.42
N ASP A 24 17.35 5.02 6.38
CA ASP A 24 18.36 6.07 6.27
C ASP A 24 17.93 7.36 6.98
N LEU A 25 17.87 7.32 8.32
CA LEU A 25 17.51 8.48 9.13
C LEU A 25 18.55 9.60 9.00
N VAL A 26 19.85 9.25 8.92
CA VAL A 26 20.94 10.23 8.92
C VAL A 26 20.93 11.07 7.64
N SER A 27 20.66 10.48 6.48
CA SER A 27 20.51 11.25 5.24
C SER A 27 19.18 11.99 5.19
N THR A 28 18.11 11.43 5.77
CA THR A 28 16.79 12.09 5.80
C THR A 28 16.80 13.39 6.62
N PHE A 29 17.64 13.51 7.65
CA PHE A 29 17.81 14.77 8.39
C PHE A 29 18.80 15.75 7.75
N LYS A 30 19.50 15.36 6.67
CA LYS A 30 20.39 16.23 5.89
C LYS A 30 19.65 16.80 4.69
N LEU A 31 20.01 18.03 4.30
CA LEU A 31 19.60 18.70 3.06
C LEU A 31 18.09 18.62 2.71
N GLY A 32 17.25 19.44 3.36
CA GLY A 32 15.84 19.59 2.99
C GLY A 32 14.93 18.37 3.29
N GLY A 33 15.46 17.26 3.79
CA GLY A 33 14.65 16.08 4.10
C GLY A 33 13.63 16.29 5.23
N VAL A 34 13.86 17.24 6.15
CA VAL A 34 12.83 17.66 7.13
C VAL A 34 11.60 18.25 6.43
N THR A 35 11.79 19.03 5.37
CA THR A 35 10.69 19.57 4.56
C THR A 35 9.92 18.45 3.88
N VAL A 36 10.61 17.46 3.33
CA VAL A 36 9.99 16.28 2.71
C VAL A 36 9.19 15.49 3.75
N ILE A 37 9.76 15.22 4.93
CA ILE A 37 9.06 14.56 6.04
C ILE A 37 7.78 15.33 6.39
N LEU A 38 7.84 16.65 6.55
CA LEU A 38 6.67 17.44 6.89
C LEU A 38 5.60 17.39 5.79
N ILE A 39 5.98 17.48 4.52
CA ILE A 39 5.06 17.36 3.39
C ILE A 39 4.36 15.99 3.42
N PHE A 40 5.13 14.90 3.53
CA PHE A 40 4.56 13.56 3.60
C PHE A 40 3.71 13.34 4.84
N LEU A 41 4.10 13.89 5.99
CA LEU A 41 3.32 13.82 7.24
C LEU A 41 1.96 14.51 7.07
N PHE A 42 1.93 15.73 6.53
CA PHE A 42 0.67 16.45 6.32
C PHE A 42 -0.16 15.80 5.21
N MET A 43 0.47 15.30 4.14
CA MET A 43 -0.20 14.57 3.07
C MET A 43 -0.87 13.30 3.61
N ASP A 44 -0.14 12.46 4.35
CA ASP A 44 -0.62 11.23 4.98
C ASP A 44 -1.74 11.52 5.99
N MET A 45 -1.54 12.52 6.85
CA MET A 45 -2.56 12.92 7.82
C MET A 45 -3.86 13.38 7.13
N PHE A 46 -3.77 14.19 6.08
CA PHE A 46 -4.96 14.66 5.36
C PHE A 46 -5.62 13.57 4.51
N ASP A 47 -4.86 12.66 3.94
CA ASP A 47 -5.38 11.50 3.23
C ASP A 47 -6.18 10.59 4.18
N THR A 48 -5.61 10.28 5.35
CA THR A 48 -6.28 9.46 6.37
C THR A 48 -7.52 10.15 6.93
N ILE A 49 -7.46 11.46 7.22
CA ILE A 49 -8.64 12.22 7.65
C ILE A 49 -9.72 12.23 6.56
N GLY A 50 -9.33 12.51 5.32
CA GLY A 50 -10.25 12.56 4.17
C GLY A 50 -10.93 11.21 3.96
N THR A 51 -10.16 10.13 3.99
CA THR A 51 -10.67 8.76 3.87
C THR A 51 -11.57 8.38 5.04
N LEU A 52 -11.19 8.69 6.28
CA LEU A 52 -12.00 8.40 7.46
C LEU A 52 -13.33 9.15 7.48
N VAL A 53 -13.34 10.42 7.07
CA VAL A 53 -14.58 11.21 6.94
C VAL A 53 -15.43 10.68 5.79
N GLY A 54 -14.83 10.36 4.64
CA GLY A 54 -15.52 9.78 3.49
C GLY A 54 -16.18 8.45 3.80
N VAL A 55 -15.42 7.52 4.38
CA VAL A 55 -15.93 6.21 4.84
C VAL A 55 -16.96 6.41 5.96
N GLY A 56 -16.64 7.19 6.99
CA GLY A 56 -17.54 7.41 8.13
C GLY A 56 -18.89 8.02 7.74
N THR A 57 -18.92 8.86 6.71
CA THR A 57 -20.16 9.44 6.17
C THR A 57 -20.96 8.39 5.40
N ALA A 58 -20.30 7.59 4.54
CA ALA A 58 -20.94 6.52 3.79
C ALA A 58 -21.53 5.40 4.68
N THR A 59 -20.99 5.22 5.89
CA THR A 59 -21.42 4.17 6.83
C THR A 59 -22.38 4.65 7.91
N GLY A 60 -22.64 5.96 7.99
CA GLY A 60 -23.46 6.56 9.06
C GLY A 60 -22.78 6.53 10.43
N PHE A 61 -21.44 6.47 10.47
CA PHE A 61 -20.67 6.48 11.72
C PHE A 61 -20.40 7.89 12.25
N ILE A 62 -20.61 8.94 11.45
CA ILE A 62 -20.54 10.32 11.92
C ILE A 62 -21.67 10.58 12.92
N LYS A 63 -21.32 11.03 14.13
CA LYS A 63 -22.25 11.45 15.18
C LYS A 63 -21.96 12.90 15.53
N ASP A 64 -22.97 13.76 15.50
CA ASP A 64 -22.85 15.19 15.82
C ASP A 64 -21.76 15.91 15.01
N GLY A 65 -21.64 15.56 13.72
CA GLY A 65 -20.62 16.11 12.82
C GLY A 65 -19.18 15.65 13.12
N LYS A 66 -19.00 14.68 14.02
CA LYS A 66 -17.69 14.14 14.40
C LYS A 66 -17.62 12.64 14.15
N LEU A 67 -16.44 12.18 13.73
CA LEU A 67 -16.16 10.75 13.66
C LEU A 67 -15.82 10.22 15.06
N PRO A 68 -16.64 9.33 15.65
CA PRO A 68 -16.32 8.73 16.93
C PRO A 68 -15.02 7.95 16.82
N ARG A 69 -14.13 8.12 17.81
CA ARG A 69 -12.83 7.43 17.88
C ARG A 69 -11.86 7.78 16.74
N ALA A 70 -11.97 8.96 16.13
CA ALA A 70 -11.02 9.44 15.12
C ALA A 70 -9.55 9.26 15.53
N ASN A 71 -9.20 9.61 16.78
CA ASN A 71 -7.84 9.40 17.30
C ASN A 71 -7.39 7.94 17.26
N LYS A 72 -8.28 6.98 17.52
CA LYS A 72 -7.93 5.54 17.47
C LYS A 72 -7.72 5.07 16.03
N ALA A 73 -8.49 5.63 15.09
CA ALA A 73 -8.33 5.34 13.67
C ALA A 73 -7.01 5.92 13.12
N LEU A 74 -6.69 7.17 13.46
CA LEU A 74 -5.42 7.80 13.12
C LEU A 74 -4.22 7.07 13.73
N LEU A 75 -4.34 6.57 14.97
CA LEU A 75 -3.30 5.75 15.58
C LEU A 75 -3.11 4.41 14.87
N ALA A 76 -4.19 3.75 14.43
CA ALA A 76 -4.10 2.50 13.68
C ALA A 76 -3.36 2.69 12.35
N ASP A 77 -3.65 3.79 11.66
CA ASP A 77 -3.00 4.18 10.41
C ASP A 77 -1.51 4.51 10.62
N ALA A 78 -1.20 5.38 11.58
CA ALA A 78 0.19 5.74 11.91
C ALA A 78 1.03 4.53 12.35
N THR A 79 0.46 3.61 13.14
CA THR A 79 1.17 2.38 13.53
C THR A 79 1.40 1.48 12.30
N GLY A 80 0.41 1.33 11.42
CA GLY A 80 0.56 0.63 10.14
C GLY A 80 1.69 1.20 9.29
N THR A 81 1.73 2.51 9.12
CA THR A 81 2.80 3.21 8.38
C THR A 81 4.17 3.02 9.02
N ILE A 82 4.29 3.06 10.35
CA ILE A 82 5.57 2.80 11.03
C ILE A 82 6.05 1.36 10.79
N PHE A 83 5.16 0.37 10.94
CA PHE A 83 5.52 -1.03 10.67
C PHE A 83 5.87 -1.25 9.20
N GLY A 84 5.14 -0.59 8.28
CA GLY A 84 5.45 -0.60 6.86
C GLY A 84 6.83 -0.04 6.55
N ALA A 85 7.15 1.13 7.11
CA ALA A 85 8.46 1.76 6.95
C ALA A 85 9.61 0.88 7.47
N VAL A 86 9.44 0.21 8.61
CA VAL A 86 10.44 -0.72 9.17
C VAL A 86 10.68 -1.94 8.27
N LEU A 87 9.62 -2.44 7.64
CA LEU A 87 9.71 -3.52 6.64
C LEU A 87 10.27 -3.01 5.29
N GLY A 88 10.40 -1.70 5.14
CA GLY A 88 10.92 -1.01 3.96
C GLY A 88 9.92 -0.94 2.80
N THR A 89 8.62 -0.90 3.12
CA THR A 89 7.56 -0.52 2.17
C THR A 89 7.24 0.98 2.29
N SER A 90 6.54 1.52 1.28
CA SER A 90 5.96 2.87 1.31
C SER A 90 4.91 3.02 2.43
N THR A 91 4.46 4.26 2.64
CA THR A 91 3.40 4.59 3.62
C THR A 91 2.16 3.72 3.37
N VAL A 92 1.56 3.23 4.46
CA VAL A 92 0.39 2.35 4.42
C VAL A 92 -0.79 3.14 4.92
N THR A 93 -1.71 3.49 4.01
CA THR A 93 -2.88 4.32 4.32
C THR A 93 -4.18 3.51 4.26
N SER A 94 -5.23 4.11 4.79
CA SER A 94 -6.61 3.65 4.61
C SER A 94 -7.12 3.94 3.20
N TYR A 95 -7.81 2.99 2.56
CA TYR A 95 -8.31 3.14 1.19
C TYR A 95 -9.73 3.68 1.11
N ILE A 96 -9.96 4.77 0.38
CA ILE A 96 -11.31 5.35 0.15
C ILE A 96 -12.22 4.41 -0.65
N GLU A 97 -11.65 3.57 -1.50
CA GLU A 97 -12.35 2.54 -2.27
C GLU A 97 -13.00 1.50 -1.35
N SER A 98 -12.52 1.36 -0.11
CA SER A 98 -13.12 0.49 0.89
C SER A 98 -14.56 0.90 1.25
N THR A 99 -14.97 2.13 0.93
CA THR A 99 -16.38 2.57 1.04
C THR A 99 -17.35 1.58 0.40
N ALA A 100 -17.03 1.02 -0.77
CA ALA A 100 -17.86 0.05 -1.49
C ALA A 100 -17.98 -1.29 -0.74
N GLY A 101 -16.91 -1.73 -0.08
CA GLY A 101 -16.93 -2.93 0.75
C GLY A 101 -17.72 -2.74 2.04
N VAL A 102 -17.61 -1.56 2.66
CA VAL A 102 -18.32 -1.26 3.90
C VAL A 102 -19.80 -0.97 3.66
N SER A 103 -20.17 -0.36 2.54
CA SER A 103 -21.57 -0.18 2.12
C SER A 103 -22.26 -1.53 1.87
N SER A 104 -21.53 -2.51 1.34
CA SER A 104 -21.99 -3.89 1.11
C SER A 104 -22.07 -4.75 2.38
N GLY A 105 -21.70 -4.21 3.56
CA GLY A 105 -21.84 -4.89 4.85
C GLY A 105 -20.53 -5.17 5.60
N GLY A 106 -19.37 -4.80 5.05
CA GLY A 106 -18.05 -4.96 5.67
C GLY A 106 -17.74 -4.03 6.86
N ARG A 107 -18.71 -3.80 7.76
CA ARG A 107 -18.66 -2.77 8.82
C ARG A 107 -17.87 -3.16 10.08
N THR A 108 -17.57 -4.44 10.26
CA THR A 108 -16.96 -4.96 11.49
C THR A 108 -15.44 -5.02 11.46
N GLY A 109 -14.83 -4.74 10.31
CA GLY A 109 -13.37 -4.92 10.09
C GLY A 109 -12.95 -6.37 9.88
N PHE A 110 -13.84 -7.36 10.04
CA PHE A 110 -13.52 -8.77 9.78
C PHE A 110 -13.10 -9.00 8.33
N ALA A 111 -13.75 -8.32 7.37
CA ALA A 111 -13.36 -8.35 5.98
C ALA A 111 -11.91 -7.89 5.78
N SER A 112 -11.49 -6.82 6.46
CA SER A 112 -10.10 -6.32 6.40
C SER A 112 -9.09 -7.33 6.94
N VAL A 113 -9.42 -8.04 8.02
CA VAL A 113 -8.58 -9.11 8.61
C VAL A 113 -8.45 -10.31 7.67
N VAL A 114 -9.56 -10.73 7.05
CA VAL A 114 -9.54 -11.83 6.08
C VAL A 114 -8.72 -11.42 4.86
N THR A 115 -8.90 -10.21 4.34
CA THR A 115 -8.14 -9.69 3.20
C THR A 115 -6.64 -9.63 3.53
N SER A 116 -6.24 -9.14 4.70
CA SER A 116 -4.81 -9.09 5.07
C SER A 116 -4.20 -10.49 5.19
N LEU A 117 -4.92 -11.46 5.75
CA LEU A 117 -4.48 -12.85 5.81
C LEU A 117 -4.34 -13.46 4.41
N LEU A 118 -5.28 -13.19 3.51
CA LEU A 118 -5.20 -13.63 2.11
C LEU A 118 -4.00 -13.00 1.39
N PHE A 119 -3.65 -11.74 1.68
CA PHE A 119 -2.44 -11.11 1.15
C PHE A 119 -1.15 -11.76 1.69
N LEU A 120 -1.12 -12.19 2.95
CA LEU A 120 0.01 -12.96 3.48
C LEU A 120 0.15 -14.31 2.76
N VAL A 121 -0.96 -15.00 2.52
CA VAL A 121 -0.96 -16.24 1.73
C VAL A 121 -0.55 -15.99 0.28
N SER A 122 -0.92 -14.84 -0.29
CA SER A 122 -0.54 -14.43 -1.65
C SER A 122 0.98 -14.35 -1.85
N LEU A 123 1.76 -14.10 -0.80
CA LEU A 123 3.23 -14.07 -0.90
C LEU A 123 3.82 -15.40 -1.38
N PHE A 124 3.16 -16.54 -1.11
CA PHE A 124 3.60 -17.83 -1.63
C PHE A 124 3.38 -17.94 -3.15
N PHE A 125 2.43 -17.17 -3.70
CA PHE A 125 2.14 -17.07 -5.12
C PHE A 125 2.92 -15.93 -5.81
N ALA A 126 3.95 -15.38 -5.15
CA ALA A 126 4.89 -14.42 -5.73
C ALA A 126 5.42 -14.79 -7.13
N PRO A 127 5.72 -16.05 -7.50
CA PRO A 127 6.20 -16.35 -8.85
C PRO A 127 5.15 -16.04 -9.93
N ILE A 128 3.85 -16.14 -9.62
CA ILE A 128 2.76 -15.76 -10.53
C ILE A 128 2.70 -14.25 -10.69
N ILE A 129 2.87 -13.50 -9.59
CA ILE A 129 2.89 -12.03 -9.61
C ILE A 129 4.08 -11.53 -10.43
N ARG A 130 5.27 -12.13 -10.26
CA ARG A 130 6.47 -11.83 -11.04
C ARG A 130 6.33 -12.20 -12.52
N MET A 131 5.55 -13.24 -12.82
CA MET A 131 5.29 -13.65 -14.20
C MET A 131 4.51 -12.58 -14.99
N ILE A 132 3.56 -11.91 -14.33
CA ILE A 132 2.72 -10.88 -14.95
C ILE A 132 3.39 -9.50 -14.86
N GLY A 133 4.11 -9.24 -13.78
CA GLY A 133 4.69 -7.93 -13.46
C GLY A 133 6.18 -7.73 -13.66
N GLY A 134 6.91 -8.80 -13.96
CA GLY A 134 8.34 -8.71 -14.26
C GLY A 134 8.57 -7.88 -15.51
N GLY A 135 9.39 -6.84 -15.39
CA GLY A 135 9.91 -6.14 -16.56
C GLY A 135 10.72 -7.09 -17.41
N PHE A 136 10.45 -7.13 -18.70
CA PHE A 136 11.20 -7.93 -19.65
C PHE A 136 12.13 -7.01 -20.45
N GLU A 137 13.38 -7.43 -20.57
CA GLU A 137 14.38 -6.72 -21.36
C GLU A 137 14.14 -7.04 -22.84
N VAL A 138 13.70 -6.05 -23.62
CA VAL A 138 13.35 -6.22 -25.04
C VAL A 138 14.52 -5.85 -25.97
N SER A 139 15.48 -5.06 -25.47
CA SER A 139 16.76 -4.73 -26.13
C SER A 139 17.76 -4.20 -25.10
N GLU A 140 19.07 -4.08 -25.43
CA GLU A 140 20.25 -3.80 -24.55
C GLU A 140 20.14 -2.65 -23.51
N SER A 141 19.04 -1.90 -23.47
CA SER A 141 18.76 -0.88 -22.45
C SER A 141 17.27 -0.57 -22.22
N VAL A 142 16.33 -1.38 -22.73
CA VAL A 142 14.88 -1.12 -22.63
C VAL A 142 14.18 -2.23 -21.84
N PHE A 143 13.81 -1.91 -20.61
CA PHE A 143 12.96 -2.73 -19.74
C PHE A 143 11.49 -2.35 -19.96
N LEU A 144 10.69 -3.26 -20.54
CA LEU A 144 9.25 -3.09 -20.63
C LEU A 144 8.58 -3.82 -19.48
N TYR A 145 7.91 -3.05 -18.63
CA TYR A 145 7.07 -3.55 -17.55
C TYR A 145 5.63 -3.67 -18.08
N PRO A 146 5.13 -4.89 -18.35
CA PRO A 146 3.88 -5.11 -19.07
C PRO A 146 2.65 -4.51 -18.38
N ILE A 147 2.72 -4.31 -17.07
CA ILE A 147 1.63 -3.73 -16.27
C ILE A 147 1.74 -2.21 -16.12
N THR A 148 2.94 -1.64 -16.12
CA THR A 148 3.09 -0.17 -15.98
C THR A 148 3.03 0.53 -17.33
N ALA A 149 3.46 -0.13 -18.42
CA ALA A 149 3.43 0.45 -19.76
C ALA A 149 2.00 0.80 -20.24
N PRO A 150 0.97 -0.05 -20.08
CA PRO A 150 -0.41 0.32 -20.45
C PRO A 150 -1.02 1.33 -19.47
N ALA A 151 -0.73 1.21 -18.17
CA ALA A 151 -1.28 2.11 -17.15
C ALA A 151 -0.76 3.55 -17.33
N LEU A 152 0.49 3.73 -17.74
CA LEU A 152 1.08 5.05 -18.01
C LEU A 152 0.61 5.66 -19.34
N ILE A 153 0.28 4.83 -20.34
CA ILE A 153 -0.27 5.28 -21.63
C ILE A 153 -1.74 5.74 -21.51
N ILE A 154 -2.49 5.18 -20.54
CA ILE A 154 -3.92 5.50 -20.33
C ILE A 154 -4.12 6.72 -19.42
N VAL A 155 -3.14 7.04 -18.56
CA VAL A 155 -3.22 8.13 -17.57
C VAL A 155 -2.27 9.30 -17.91
N GLY A 156 -1.60 9.24 -19.07
CA GLY A 156 -0.80 10.34 -19.62
C GLY A 156 -1.63 11.36 -20.39
#